data_AF-A0A8S2TWZ3-F1
#
_entry.id   AF-A0A8S2TWZ3-F1
#
_cell.length_a   1.000
_cell.length_b   1.000
_cell.length_c   1.000
_cell.angle_alpha   90.00
_cell.angle_beta   90.00
_cell.angle_gamma   90.00
#
_symmetry.space_group_name_H-M   'P 1'
#
loop_
_entity.id
_entity.type
_entity.pdbx_description
1 polymer ?
#
loop_
_entity_poly.entity_id
_entity_poly.type
_entity_poly.pdbx_seq_one_letter_code
_entity_poly.pdbx_strand_id
1 'polypeptide(L)'
;RYPTDVLIDKETDSLIICDYGNRRVVRWSRRSSTTQGEILIGNINCYGLAMDDQRYLYVSDIGKNEVRRYQLGEKNGTLVAGGNGVISELNQLNEPTYLFVDRQ
;
A
#
# COMPACT_ATOMS: atom_id res chain seq x y z
N ARG A 1 -14.81 3.25 6.89
CA ARG A 1 -14.38 2.78 8.24
C ARG A 1 -14.00 1.30 8.14
N TYR A 2 -12.81 1.00 7.65
CA TYR A 2 -12.26 -0.37 7.63
C TYR A 2 -10.79 -0.26 7.21
N PRO A 3 -9.86 0.11 8.09
CA PRO A 3 -8.44 -0.04 7.79
C PRO A 3 -8.07 -1.52 7.88
N THR A 4 -7.29 -2.01 6.92
CA THR A 4 -6.97 -3.44 6.80
C THR A 4 -5.53 -3.75 7.22
N ASP A 5 -4.63 -2.77 7.10
CA ASP A 5 -3.22 -2.97 7.38
C ASP A 5 -2.54 -1.66 7.80
N VAL A 6 -1.44 -1.78 8.55
CA VAL A 6 -0.63 -0.68 9.03
C VAL A 6 0.82 -1.10 9.16
N LEU A 7 1.74 -0.23 8.75
CA LEU A 7 3.17 -0.40 8.98
C LEU A 7 3.80 0.86 9.58
N ILE A 8 5.01 0.71 10.10
CA ILE A 8 5.82 1.81 10.65
C ILE A 8 6.88 2.20 9.61
N ASP A 9 6.84 3.45 9.16
CA ASP A 9 7.99 4.09 8.52
C ASP A 9 8.94 4.60 9.62
N LYS A 10 10.04 3.88 9.84
CA LYS A 10 11.01 4.21 10.89
C LYS A 10 11.78 5.49 10.58
N GLU A 11 11.97 5.81 9.31
CA GLU A 11 12.74 6.98 8.86
C GLU A 11 12.00 8.29 9.19
N THR A 12 10.68 8.31 8.97
CA THR A 12 9.85 9.49 9.27
C THR A 12 9.11 9.39 10.60
N ASP A 13 9.35 8.31 11.35
CA ASP A 13 8.66 7.99 12.59
C ASP A 13 7.12 8.11 12.48
N SER A 14 6.57 7.47 11.46
CA SER A 14 5.16 7.61 11.06
C SER A 14 4.48 6.25 10.85
N LEU A 15 3.17 6.21 11.04
CA LEU A 15 2.32 5.10 10.61
C LEU A 15 1.92 5.32 9.15
N ILE A 16 1.99 4.27 8.34
CA ILE A 16 1.36 4.21 7.02
C ILE A 16 0.23 3.20 7.11
N ILE A 17 -0.99 3.66 6.86
CA ILE A 17 -2.22 2.92 7.10
C ILE A 17 -2.95 2.73 5.78
N CYS A 18 -3.32 1.49 5.48
CA CYS A 18 -4.28 1.21 4.44
C CYS A 18 -5.68 1.47 4.99
N ASP A 19 -6.26 2.60 4.60
CA ASP A 19 -7.61 3.03 4.97
C ASP A 19 -8.59 2.58 3.88
N TYR A 20 -8.66 1.25 3.66
CA TYR A 20 -9.43 0.59 2.58
C TYR A 20 -10.83 1.16 2.44
N GLY A 21 -11.56 1.28 3.55
CA GLY A 21 -12.94 1.78 3.53
C GLY A 21 -13.09 3.22 3.01
N ASN A 22 -12.01 4.00 2.96
CA ASN A 22 -11.97 5.34 2.35
C ASN A 22 -11.15 5.37 1.04
N ARG A 23 -10.75 4.20 0.52
CA ARG A 23 -10.01 3.97 -0.72
C ARG A 23 -8.71 4.77 -0.83
N ARG A 24 -7.90 4.74 0.23
CA ARG A 24 -6.65 5.50 0.31
C ARG A 24 -5.63 4.86 1.25
N VAL A 25 -4.37 5.20 1.03
CA VAL A 25 -3.27 4.98 1.96
C VAL A 25 -2.91 6.32 2.59
N VAL A 26 -2.85 6.37 3.92
CA VAL A 26 -2.59 7.60 4.67
C VAL A 26 -1.36 7.47 5.55
N ARG A 27 -0.67 8.59 5.78
CA ARG A 27 0.45 8.71 6.72
C ARG A 27 0.06 9.54 7.92
N TRP A 28 0.42 9.06 9.11
CA TRP A 28 0.21 9.74 10.38
C TRP A 28 1.52 9.78 11.17
N SER A 29 1.97 10.97 11.54
CA SER A 29 3.16 11.11 12.39
C SER A 29 2.88 10.55 13.79
N ARG A 30 3.85 9.83 14.37
CA ARG A 30 3.77 9.38 15.77
C ARG A 30 4.27 10.42 16.77
N ARG A 31 4.98 11.45 16.29
CA ARG A 31 5.54 12.54 17.11
C ARG A 31 4.68 13.80 17.11
N SER A 32 3.92 14.02 16.04
CA SER A 32 3.08 15.20 15.94
C SER A 32 1.90 15.10 16.91
N SER A 33 1.66 16.19 17.66
CA SER A 33 0.44 16.37 18.44
C SER A 33 -0.76 16.76 17.56
N THR A 34 -0.54 17.00 16.26
CA THR A 34 -1.62 17.25 15.30
C THR A 34 -2.23 15.92 14.85
N THR A 35 -3.56 15.83 14.93
CA THR A 35 -4.33 14.66 14.44
C THR A 35 -4.53 14.69 12.92
N GLN A 36 -3.67 15.38 12.18
CA GLN A 36 -3.81 15.56 10.75
C GLN A 36 -2.98 14.53 9.98
N GLY A 37 -3.67 13.58 9.36
CA GLY A 37 -3.07 12.64 8.43
C GLY A 37 -2.89 13.22 7.03
N GLU A 38 -1.91 12.69 6.29
CA GLU A 38 -1.66 12.99 4.89
C GLU A 38 -2.10 11.82 4.01
N ILE A 39 -2.68 12.11 2.83
CA ILE A 39 -2.99 11.08 1.84
C ILE A 39 -1.75 10.85 0.99
N LEU A 40 -1.16 9.65 1.08
CA LEU A 40 -0.04 9.24 0.22
C LEU A 40 -0.53 8.74 -1.13
N ILE A 41 -1.57 7.89 -1.12
CA ILE A 41 -2.13 7.26 -2.31
C ILE A 41 -3.66 7.33 -2.20
N GLY A 42 -4.33 7.78 -3.25
CA GLY A 42 -5.79 7.84 -3.31
C GLY A 42 -6.37 6.95 -4.41
N ASN A 43 -7.68 6.69 -4.34
CA ASN A 43 -8.42 5.89 -5.31
C ASN A 43 -7.83 4.47 -5.50
N ILE A 44 -7.55 3.83 -4.37
CA ILE A 44 -6.98 2.47 -4.30
C ILE A 44 -7.81 1.62 -3.33
N ASN A 45 -8.15 0.39 -3.72
CA ASN A 45 -8.79 -0.57 -2.81
C ASN A 45 -7.67 -1.37 -2.12
N CYS A 46 -6.83 -0.68 -1.36
CA CYS A 46 -5.67 -1.28 -0.72
C CYS A 46 -6.11 -2.38 0.26
N TYR A 47 -5.32 -3.45 0.42
CA TYR A 47 -5.60 -4.45 1.46
C TYR A 47 -4.37 -4.77 2.32
N GLY A 48 -3.23 -5.05 1.69
CA GLY A 48 -1.95 -5.27 2.33
C GLY A 48 -0.93 -4.20 1.98
N LEU A 49 -0.03 -3.93 2.92
CA LEU A 49 1.10 -3.02 2.79
C LEU A 49 2.40 -3.75 3.12
N ALA A 50 3.45 -3.48 2.35
CA ALA A 50 4.81 -3.84 2.71
C ALA A 50 5.77 -2.73 2.29
N MET A 51 6.91 -2.61 2.94
CA MET A 51 7.92 -1.61 2.60
C MET A 51 9.30 -2.23 2.68
N ASP A 52 10.12 -1.95 1.66
CA ASP A 52 11.51 -2.41 1.61
C ASP A 52 12.48 -1.39 2.24
N ASP A 53 13.75 -1.80 2.37
CA ASP A 53 14.80 -0.97 2.95
C ASP A 53 15.16 0.26 2.08
N GLN A 54 14.75 0.26 0.81
CA GLN A 54 14.86 1.40 -0.11
C GLN A 54 13.65 2.34 -0.01
N ARG A 55 12.71 2.04 0.89
CA ARG A 55 11.48 2.81 1.14
C ARG A 55 10.51 2.83 -0.03
N TYR A 56 10.51 1.80 -0.85
CA TYR A 56 9.38 1.56 -1.74
C TYR A 56 8.23 0.94 -0.96
N LEU A 57 7.05 1.54 -1.10
CA LEU A 57 5.81 1.03 -0.54
C LEU A 57 5.13 0.13 -1.58
N TYR A 58 4.89 -1.13 -1.20
CA TYR A 58 4.13 -2.09 -1.97
C TYR A 58 2.71 -2.14 -1.42
N VAL A 59 1.74 -2.07 -2.32
CA VAL A 59 0.32 -2.08 -1.97
C VAL A 59 -0.40 -3.08 -2.86
N SER A 60 -1.16 -3.98 -2.26
CA SER A 60 -2.09 -4.83 -2.99
C SER A 60 -3.42 -4.11 -3.17
N ASP A 61 -3.89 -3.97 -4.40
CA ASP A 61 -5.21 -3.45 -4.74
C ASP A 61 -6.12 -4.62 -5.12
N ILE A 62 -7.00 -5.01 -4.20
CA ILE A 62 -7.90 -6.14 -4.42
C ILE A 62 -8.95 -5.85 -5.50
N GLY A 63 -9.34 -4.60 -5.68
CA GLY A 63 -10.35 -4.23 -6.68
C GLY A 63 -9.79 -4.25 -8.10
N LYS A 64 -8.47 -4.15 -8.24
CA LYS A 64 -7.76 -4.23 -9.53
C LYS A 64 -6.95 -5.52 -9.71
N ASN A 65 -6.93 -6.39 -8.71
CA ASN A 65 -6.19 -7.64 -8.75
C ASN A 65 -4.70 -7.44 -9.07
N GLU A 66 -4.09 -6.43 -8.47
CA GLU A 66 -2.72 -6.02 -8.76
C GLU A 66 -1.93 -5.70 -7.50
N VAL A 67 -0.61 -5.76 -7.61
CA VAL A 67 0.33 -5.21 -6.63
C VAL A 67 1.13 -4.12 -7.31
N ARG A 68 1.13 -2.93 -6.69
CA ARG A 68 1.92 -1.79 -7.16
C ARG A 68 2.98 -1.40 -6.15
N ARG A 69 4.11 -0.95 -6.67
CA ARG A 69 5.22 -0.36 -5.93
C ARG A 69 5.22 1.15 -6.12
N TYR A 70 5.33 1.90 -5.04
CA TYR A 70 5.35 3.36 -5.03
C TYR A 70 6.62 3.84 -4.36
N GLN A 71 7.31 4.80 -4.97
CA GLN A 71 8.21 5.65 -4.20
C GLN A 71 7.36 6.61 -3.34
N LEU A 72 7.69 6.82 -2.07
CA LEU A 72 6.89 7.73 -1.23
C LEU A 72 6.83 9.15 -1.86
N GLY A 73 5.60 9.62 -2.15
CA GLY A 73 5.33 10.88 -2.86
C GLY A 73 5.02 10.71 -4.36
N GLU A 74 5.25 9.53 -4.93
CA GLU A 74 4.83 9.17 -6.28
C GLU A 74 3.31 8.93 -6.33
N LYS A 75 2.65 9.50 -7.34
CA LYS A 75 1.19 9.33 -7.53
C LYS A 75 0.83 8.07 -8.32
N ASN A 76 1.70 7.70 -9.27
CA ASN A 76 1.46 6.63 -10.22
C ASN A 76 2.44 5.49 -9.92
N GLY A 77 2.06 4.57 -9.03
CA GLY A 77 2.91 3.43 -8.69
C GLY A 77 3.14 2.50 -9.90
N THR A 78 4.29 1.83 -9.89
CA THR A 78 4.68 0.83 -10.88
C THR A 78 3.94 -0.48 -10.62
N LEU A 79 3.30 -1.06 -11.65
CA LEU A 79 2.73 -2.41 -11.57
C LEU A 79 3.87 -3.42 -11.46
N VAL A 80 3.87 -4.26 -10.41
CA VAL A 80 4.93 -5.25 -10.18
C VAL A 80 4.43 -6.70 -10.19
N ALA A 81 3.11 -6.92 -9.98
CA ALA A 81 2.48 -8.22 -10.13
C ALA A 81 0.96 -8.08 -10.39
N GLY A 82 0.35 -9.04 -11.09
CA GLY A 82 -1.09 -9.05 -11.38
C GLY A 82 -1.51 -8.01 -12.42
N GLY A 83 -2.78 -7.56 -12.33
CA GLY A 83 -3.33 -6.51 -13.20
C GLY A 83 -3.72 -6.95 -14.62
N ASN A 84 -3.61 -8.24 -14.94
CA ASN A 84 -3.85 -8.78 -16.29
C ASN A 84 -5.14 -9.62 -16.39
N GLY A 85 -6.10 -9.44 -15.49
CA GLY A 85 -7.30 -10.29 -15.34
C GLY A 85 -7.19 -11.29 -14.19
N VAL A 86 -8.13 -12.23 -14.11
CA VAL A 86 -8.36 -13.12 -12.93
C VAL A 86 -8.65 -14.58 -13.34
N ILE A 87 -8.14 -15.03 -14.48
CA ILE A 87 -8.49 -16.35 -15.02
C ILE A 87 -7.52 -17.41 -14.53
N SER A 88 -6.40 -17.61 -15.23
CA SER A 88 -5.46 -18.69 -14.94
C SER A 88 -4.05 -18.43 -15.47
N GLU A 89 -3.77 -17.24 -16.01
CA GLU A 89 -2.43 -16.91 -16.49
C GLU A 89 -1.50 -16.62 -15.31
N LEU A 90 -0.23 -17.02 -15.41
CA LEU A 90 0.74 -16.89 -14.32
C LEU A 90 1.05 -15.43 -13.92
N ASN A 91 0.65 -14.46 -14.73
CA ASN A 91 0.80 -13.02 -14.47
C ASN A 91 -0.50 -12.36 -13.95
N GLN A 92 -1.47 -13.16 -13.51
CA GLN A 92 -2.74 -12.72 -12.92
C GLN A 92 -2.79 -13.00 -11.42
N LEU A 93 -3.54 -12.18 -10.69
CA LEU A 93 -3.85 -12.38 -9.27
C LEU A 93 -5.37 -12.37 -9.08
N ASN A 94 -5.85 -12.89 -7.95
CA ASN A 94 -7.26 -12.80 -7.55
C ASN A 94 -7.33 -12.34 -6.10
N GLU A 95 -7.81 -11.11 -5.91
CA GLU A 95 -7.92 -10.44 -4.61
C GLU A 95 -6.66 -10.57 -3.74
N PRO A 96 -5.48 -10.11 -4.21
CA PRO A 96 -4.26 -10.21 -3.44
C PRO A 96 -4.38 -9.43 -2.12
N THR A 97 -4.12 -10.09 -0.99
CA THR A 97 -4.25 -9.48 0.34
C THR A 97 -2.88 -9.20 0.95
N TYR A 98 -2.38 -10.11 1.79
CA TYR A 98 -1.15 -9.95 2.55
C TYR A 98 0.08 -9.84 1.65
N LEU A 99 0.98 -8.93 2.01
CA LEU A 99 2.27 -8.73 1.35
C LEU A 99 3.39 -8.83 2.38
N PHE A 100 4.52 -9.39 1.95
CA PHE A 100 5.79 -9.32 2.66
C PHE A 100 6.90 -9.07 1.65
N VAL A 101 7.88 -8.28 2.04
CA VAL A 101 9.10 -8.07 1.26
C VAL A 101 10.25 -8.54 2.14
N ASP A 102 11.03 -9.48 1.61
CA ASP A 102 12.22 -9.96 2.29
C ASP A 102 13.29 -8.86 2.32
N ARG A 103 14.12 -8.87 3.37
CA ARG A 103 15.26 -7.97 3.45
C ARG A 103 16.33 -8.50 2.50
N GLN A 104 16.98 -7.60 1.75
CA GLN A 104 18.16 -7.97 0.97
C GLN A 104 19.38 -8.16 1.88
#